data_AF-A0A1I4SSJ3-F1
#
_entry.id   AF-A0A1I4SSJ3-F1
#
_cell.length_a   1.000
_cell.length_b   1.000
_cell.length_c   1.000
_cell.angle_alpha   90.00
_cell.angle_beta   90.00
_cell.angle_gamma   90.00
#
_symmetry.space_group_name_H-M   'P 1'
#
loop_
_entity.id
_entity.type
_entity.pdbx_description
1 polymer ?
#
loop_
_entity_poly.entity_id
_entity_poly.type
_entity_poly.pdbx_seq_one_letter_code
_entity_poly.pdbx_strand_id
1 'polypeptide(L)'
;MQLGSTHRLKVIYDTNLRTPHNEGQWQRIQRNKDDFPYLKYDANNSEHPRLEHSAWDGLVLPVDDPFWQAHYPVKAWGCICGVMQLDQDTLDELGLKPAEPPQEETYTYINKRTGEVQRIPKGVDPSFNYPPGGRLANP
;
A
#
# COMPACT_ATOMS: atom_id res chain seq x y z
N MET A 1 24.30 5.86 -25.89
CA MET A 1 23.02 5.94 -25.17
C MET A 1 23.20 5.31 -23.81
N GLN A 2 23.09 6.08 -22.72
CA GLN A 2 23.15 5.53 -21.35
C GLN A 2 21.73 5.12 -20.95
N LEU A 3 21.48 3.81 -20.77
CA LEU A 3 20.17 3.22 -20.49
C LEU A 3 19.64 3.49 -19.05
N GLY A 4 20.07 4.58 -18.43
CA GLY A 4 19.79 4.93 -17.04
C GLY A 4 20.85 4.40 -16.06
N SER A 5 20.94 5.04 -14.89
CA SER A 5 21.79 4.58 -13.78
C SER A 5 21.32 3.21 -13.27
N THR A 6 22.25 2.36 -12.83
CA THR A 6 21.97 1.07 -12.17
C THR A 6 20.96 1.20 -11.03
N HIS A 7 21.01 2.30 -10.27
CA HIS A 7 20.04 2.59 -9.22
C HIS A 7 18.61 2.74 -9.75
N ARG A 8 18.44 3.48 -10.86
CA ARG A 8 17.14 3.68 -11.49
C ARG A 8 16.58 2.36 -12.01
N LEU A 9 17.41 1.55 -12.68
CA LEU A 9 16.99 0.24 -13.18
C LEU A 9 16.56 -0.69 -12.04
N LYS A 10 17.28 -0.68 -10.91
CA LYS A 10 16.89 -1.43 -9.71
C LYS A 10 15.52 -1.00 -9.18
N VAL A 11 15.26 0.29 -9.03
CA VAL A 11 13.96 0.80 -8.55
C VAL A 11 12.82 0.37 -9.47
N ILE A 12 13.01 0.47 -10.79
CA ILE A 12 12.02 0.04 -11.78
C ILE A 12 11.76 -1.46 -11.67
N TYR A 13 12.83 -2.26 -11.63
CA TYR A 13 12.74 -3.72 -11.52
C TYR A 13 12.01 -4.15 -10.23
N ASP A 14 12.42 -3.62 -9.08
CA ASP A 14 11.82 -3.98 -7.79
C ASP A 14 10.34 -3.60 -7.72
N THR A 15 9.98 -2.42 -8.25
CA THR A 15 8.58 -1.96 -8.32
C THR A 15 7.76 -2.90 -9.21
N ASN A 16 8.26 -3.23 -10.40
CA ASN A 16 7.58 -4.11 -11.35
C ASN A 16 7.38 -5.53 -10.85
N LEU A 17 8.19 -6.00 -9.88
CA LEU A 17 7.97 -7.29 -9.22
C LEU A 17 7.02 -7.20 -8.04
N ARG A 18 7.15 -6.15 -7.21
CA ARG A 18 6.37 -6.01 -5.97
C ARG A 18 4.91 -5.71 -6.23
N THR A 19 4.59 -4.89 -7.24
CA THR A 19 3.21 -4.55 -7.56
C THR A 19 2.36 -5.78 -7.91
N PRO A 20 2.69 -6.62 -8.91
CA PRO A 20 1.89 -7.81 -9.21
C PRO A 20 1.90 -8.84 -8.07
N HIS A 21 2.99 -8.95 -7.31
CA HIS A 21 3.02 -9.79 -6.12
C HIS A 21 1.95 -9.36 -5.10
N ASN A 22 1.92 -8.07 -4.76
CA ASN A 22 0.94 -7.52 -3.81
C ASN A 22 -0.49 -7.58 -4.33
N GLU A 23 -0.71 -7.37 -5.64
CA GLU A 23 -2.02 -7.58 -6.28
C GLU A 23 -2.47 -9.04 -6.13
N GLY A 24 -1.56 -10.00 -6.33
CA GLY A 24 -1.84 -11.43 -6.10
C GLY A 24 -2.11 -11.78 -4.64
N GLN A 25 -1.39 -11.16 -3.70
CA GLN A 25 -1.65 -11.28 -2.26
C GLN A 25 -3.03 -10.73 -1.90
N TRP A 26 -3.42 -9.57 -2.45
CA TRP A 26 -4.74 -8.99 -2.23
C TRP A 26 -5.86 -9.93 -2.67
N GLN A 27 -5.72 -10.56 -3.83
CA GLN A 27 -6.70 -11.55 -4.30
C GLN A 27 -6.79 -12.77 -3.37
N ARG A 28 -5.70 -13.17 -2.71
CA ARG A 28 -5.70 -14.24 -1.70
C ARG A 28 -6.38 -13.79 -0.41
N ILE A 29 -6.06 -12.57 0.06
CA ILE A 29 -6.72 -11.93 1.21
C ILE A 29 -8.24 -11.92 1.02
N GLN A 30 -8.70 -11.43 -0.13
CA GLN A 30 -10.13 -11.34 -0.42
C GLN A 30 -10.84 -12.69 -0.44
N ARG A 31 -10.16 -13.78 -0.81
CA ARG A 31 -10.72 -15.14 -0.78
C ARG A 31 -10.78 -15.75 0.62
N ASN A 32 -9.90 -15.31 1.52
CA ASN A 32 -9.71 -15.90 2.84
C ASN A 32 -10.22 -15.00 3.98
N LYS A 33 -10.85 -13.86 3.65
CA LYS A 33 -11.24 -12.84 4.64
C LYS A 33 -12.27 -13.30 5.66
N ASP A 34 -13.00 -14.38 5.38
CA ASP A 34 -13.93 -14.97 6.33
C ASP A 34 -13.19 -15.69 7.47
N ASP A 35 -12.04 -16.32 7.15
CA ASP A 35 -11.18 -17.00 8.12
C ASP A 35 -10.17 -16.03 8.77
N PHE A 36 -9.66 -15.06 8.01
CA PHE A 36 -8.68 -14.06 8.45
C PHE A 36 -9.20 -12.63 8.18
N PRO A 37 -10.14 -12.14 9.00
CA PRO A 37 -10.86 -10.89 8.74
C PRO A 37 -10.05 -9.61 8.98
N TYR A 38 -8.82 -9.70 9.49
CA TYR A 38 -8.01 -8.54 9.86
C TYR A 38 -6.71 -8.46 9.07
N LEU A 39 -6.27 -7.23 8.82
CA LEU A 39 -4.97 -6.92 8.24
C LEU A 39 -4.20 -6.03 9.20
N LYS A 40 -2.94 -6.39 9.44
CA LYS A 40 -1.95 -5.52 10.07
C LYS A 40 -1.04 -4.93 9.00
N TYR A 41 -0.93 -3.61 8.98
CA TYR A 41 0.03 -2.91 8.13
C TYR A 41 1.45 -3.17 8.63
N ASP A 42 2.33 -3.58 7.71
CA ASP A 42 3.73 -3.84 7.99
C ASP A 42 4.58 -2.77 7.28
N ALA A 43 4.86 -1.70 8.02
CA ALA A 43 5.70 -0.60 7.59
C ALA A 43 7.09 -0.74 8.24
N ASN A 44 8.01 0.15 7.91
CA ASN A 44 9.36 0.15 8.49
C ASN A 44 10.31 -1.00 8.10
N ASN A 45 9.99 -1.73 7.02
CA ASN A 45 10.89 -2.72 6.42
C ASN A 45 12.12 -2.12 5.70
N SER A 46 12.37 -0.81 5.83
CA SER A 46 13.37 -0.05 5.08
C SER A 46 14.35 0.67 6.00
N GLU A 47 15.61 0.79 5.57
CA GLU A 47 16.63 1.64 6.23
C GLU A 47 16.23 3.14 6.20
N HIS A 48 15.45 3.55 5.19
CA HIS A 48 14.95 4.92 5.03
C HIS A 48 13.43 4.92 4.83
N PRO A 49 12.66 4.67 5.91
CA PRO A 49 11.21 4.59 5.82
C PRO A 49 10.59 5.97 5.55
N ARG A 50 9.46 5.98 4.83
CA ARG A 50 8.65 7.20 4.70
C ARG A 50 7.89 7.44 5.99
N LEU A 51 7.95 8.66 6.51
CA LEU A 51 7.31 9.00 7.79
C LEU A 51 5.81 8.75 7.76
N GLU A 52 5.15 9.01 6.63
CA GLU A 52 3.72 8.76 6.45
C GLU A 52 3.39 7.27 6.57
N HIS A 53 4.24 6.39 6.03
CA HIS A 53 4.03 4.94 6.10
C HIS A 53 4.39 4.39 7.48
N SER A 54 5.42 4.93 8.12
CA SER A 54 5.77 4.60 9.51
C SER A 54 4.64 4.93 10.49
N ALA A 55 3.83 5.97 10.20
CA ALA A 55 2.67 6.30 11.02
C ALA A 55 1.55 5.24 10.95
N TRP A 56 1.55 4.38 9.93
CA TRP A 56 0.63 3.26 9.80
C TRP A 56 1.22 1.95 10.29
N ASP A 57 2.49 1.91 10.71
CA ASP A 57 3.12 0.66 11.13
C ASP A 57 2.39 0.03 12.31
N GLY A 58 2.01 -1.25 12.15
CA GLY A 58 1.22 -1.97 13.14
C GLY A 58 -0.27 -1.63 13.18
N LEU A 59 -0.77 -0.73 12.31
CA LEU A 59 -2.20 -0.45 12.18
C LEU A 59 -2.96 -1.73 11.82
N VAL A 60 -3.92 -2.11 12.66
CA VAL A 60 -4.80 -3.25 12.43
C VAL A 60 -6.18 -2.75 12.05
N LEU A 61 -6.70 -3.17 10.89
CA LEU A 61 -8.06 -2.88 10.44
C LEU A 61 -8.72 -4.13 9.84
N PRO A 62 -10.06 -4.20 9.81
CA PRO A 62 -10.76 -5.21 9.03
C PRO A 62 -10.35 -5.19 7.55
N VAL A 63 -10.37 -6.35 6.88
CA VAL A 63 -10.02 -6.48 5.45
C VAL A 63 -10.87 -5.58 4.55
N ASP A 64 -12.15 -5.38 4.91
CA ASP A 64 -13.11 -4.58 4.14
C ASP A 64 -13.06 -3.07 4.47
N ASP A 65 -12.14 -2.63 5.33
CA ASP A 65 -11.99 -1.21 5.65
C ASP A 65 -11.59 -0.39 4.39
N PRO A 66 -12.26 0.75 4.11
CA PRO A 66 -11.94 1.60 2.95
C PRO A 66 -10.48 2.07 2.89
N PHE A 67 -9.79 2.16 4.04
CA PHE A 67 -8.38 2.50 4.12
C PHE A 67 -7.52 1.69 3.14
N TRP A 68 -7.81 0.39 3.00
CA TRP A 68 -7.04 -0.51 2.12
C TRP A 68 -7.16 -0.17 0.64
N GLN A 69 -8.28 0.43 0.20
CA GLN A 69 -8.41 0.88 -1.18
C GLN A 69 -7.38 1.96 -1.52
N ALA A 70 -7.17 2.89 -0.59
CA ALA A 70 -6.24 3.99 -0.76
C ALA A 70 -4.79 3.62 -0.40
N HIS A 71 -4.57 2.77 0.60
CA HIS A 71 -3.26 2.63 1.25
C HIS A 71 -2.61 1.24 1.17
N TYR A 72 -3.31 0.21 0.66
CA TYR A 72 -2.71 -1.13 0.52
C TYR A 72 -1.46 -1.11 -0.37
N PRO A 73 -0.29 -1.61 0.08
CA PRO A 73 0.95 -1.59 -0.69
C PRO A 73 0.81 -2.23 -2.09
N VAL A 74 1.48 -1.75 -3.15
CA VAL A 74 2.58 -0.78 -3.23
C VAL A 74 2.04 0.61 -3.58
N LYS A 75 2.38 1.64 -2.78
CA LYS A 75 1.83 3.02 -2.96
C LYS A 75 2.83 4.09 -3.38
N ALA A 76 4.07 3.71 -3.65
CA ALA A 76 5.09 4.61 -4.20
C ALA A 76 6.30 3.83 -4.74
N TRP A 77 7.11 4.47 -5.58
CA TRP A 77 8.37 3.91 -6.09
C TRP A 77 9.31 3.47 -4.96
N GLY A 78 9.82 2.25 -5.01
CA GLY A 78 10.69 1.72 -3.95
C GLY A 78 9.99 1.47 -2.60
N CYS A 79 8.65 1.49 -2.55
CA CYS A 79 7.91 1.02 -1.38
C CYS A 79 8.13 -0.48 -1.18
N ILE A 80 8.42 -0.86 0.06
CA ILE A 80 8.66 -2.25 0.46
C ILE A 80 7.77 -2.70 1.63
N CYS A 81 6.76 -1.89 1.96
CA CYS A 81 5.72 -2.23 2.92
C CYS A 81 4.96 -3.48 2.50
N GLY A 82 4.38 -4.16 3.47
CA GLY A 82 3.51 -5.31 3.27
C GLY A 82 2.28 -5.23 4.17
N VAL A 83 1.53 -6.32 4.20
CA VAL A 83 0.47 -6.55 5.17
C VAL A 83 0.55 -7.98 5.69
N MET A 84 0.05 -8.19 6.90
CA MET A 84 -0.11 -9.50 7.51
C MET A 84 -1.61 -9.76 7.75
N GLN A 85 -2.12 -10.89 7.26
CA GLN A 85 -3.48 -11.36 7.56
C GLN A 85 -3.50 -11.97 8.95
N LEU A 86 -4.53 -11.66 9.72
CA LEU A 86 -4.71 -12.12 11.10
C LEU A 86 -6.14 -12.60 11.30
N ASP A 87 -6.29 -13.68 12.06
CA ASP A 87 -7.56 -14.11 12.64
C ASP A 87 -7.71 -13.53 14.06
N GLN A 88 -8.85 -13.80 14.70
CA GLN A 88 -9.12 -13.29 16.04
C GLN A 88 -8.16 -13.89 17.08
N ASP A 89 -7.85 -15.19 16.97
CA ASP A 89 -6.96 -15.89 17.90
C ASP A 89 -5.55 -15.29 17.86
N THR A 90 -5.01 -15.03 16.66
CA THR A 90 -3.70 -14.39 16.48
C THR A 90 -3.69 -12.95 17.00
N LEU A 91 -4.79 -12.19 16.84
CA LEU A 91 -4.88 -10.86 17.44
C LEU A 91 -4.78 -10.91 18.96
N ASP A 92 -5.52 -11.83 19.58
CA ASP A 92 -5.56 -11.99 21.03
C ASP A 92 -4.20 -12.47 21.58
N GLU A 93 -3.55 -13.43 20.90
CA GLU A 93 -2.19 -13.90 21.23
C GLU A 93 -1.15 -12.78 21.16
N LEU A 94 -1.24 -11.91 20.16
CA LEU A 94 -0.34 -10.77 19.99
C LEU A 94 -0.74 -9.55 20.86
N GLY A 95 -1.86 -9.62 21.57
CA GLY A 95 -2.41 -8.50 22.34
C GLY A 95 -2.78 -7.28 21.48
N LEU A 96 -3.07 -7.50 20.19
CA LEU A 96 -3.45 -6.47 19.24
C LEU A 96 -4.97 -6.29 19.21
N LYS A 97 -5.42 -5.10 18.80
CA LYS A 97 -6.84 -4.81 18.59
C LYS A 97 -7.03 -3.99 17.32
N PRO A 98 -8.13 -4.18 16.59
CA PRO A 98 -8.49 -3.28 15.50
C PRO A 98 -8.57 -1.84 16.01
N ALA A 99 -7.93 -0.93 15.30
CA ALA A 99 -7.97 0.50 15.60
C ALA A 99 -9.10 1.18 14.83
N GLU A 100 -9.36 2.45 15.15
CA GLU A 100 -10.11 3.31 14.25
C GLU A 100 -9.21 3.69 13.06
N PRO A 101 -9.74 3.70 11.81
CA PRO A 101 -8.96 4.08 10.65
C PRO A 101 -8.47 5.53 10.79
N PRO A 102 -7.21 5.83 10.41
CA PRO A 102 -6.69 7.19 10.47
C PRO A 102 -7.50 8.11 9.55
N GLN A 103 -7.63 9.38 9.95
CA GLN A 103 -8.31 10.36 9.12
C GLN A 103 -7.57 10.53 7.80
N GLU A 104 -8.27 10.31 6.68
CA GLU A 104 -7.68 10.44 5.35
C GLU A 104 -7.50 11.91 4.99
N GLU A 105 -6.24 12.35 4.95
CA GLU A 105 -5.88 13.66 4.43
C GLU A 105 -5.49 13.55 2.96
N THR A 106 -6.11 14.35 2.09
CA THR A 106 -5.80 14.37 0.66
C THR A 106 -5.16 15.69 0.23
N TYR A 107 -4.25 15.65 -0.74
CA TYR A 107 -3.76 16.83 -1.44
C TYR A 107 -4.16 16.82 -2.92
N THR A 108 -4.21 18.01 -3.53
CA THR A 108 -4.48 18.13 -4.97
C THR A 108 -3.17 18.05 -5.73
N TYR A 109 -3.10 17.13 -6.69
CA TYR A 109 -1.99 16.98 -7.61
C TYR A 109 -2.42 17.38 -9.02
N ILE A 110 -1.57 18.15 -9.69
CA ILE A 110 -1.80 18.57 -11.08
C ILE A 110 -0.65 18.01 -11.91
N ASN A 111 -0.98 17.11 -12.84
CA ASN A 111 -0.02 16.59 -13.78
C ASN A 111 0.31 17.67 -14.81
N LYS A 112 1.51 18.27 -14.70
CA LYS A 112 1.93 19.38 -15.59
C LYS A 112 2.01 18.99 -17.06
N ARG A 113 2.13 17.70 -17.39
CA ARG A 113 2.23 17.20 -18.77
C ARG A 113 0.85 17.04 -19.41
N THR A 114 -0.13 16.54 -18.66
CA THR A 114 -1.47 16.22 -19.19
C THR A 114 -2.53 17.25 -18.81
N GLY A 115 -2.29 18.08 -17.79
CA GLY A 115 -3.28 18.99 -17.20
C GLY A 115 -4.26 18.30 -16.25
N GLU A 116 -4.13 17.00 -16.05
CA GLU A 116 -5.04 16.22 -15.20
C GLU A 116 -4.91 16.60 -13.71
N VAL A 117 -6.04 16.72 -13.04
CA VAL A 117 -6.13 17.06 -11.61
C VAL A 117 -6.63 15.85 -10.84
N GLN A 118 -5.88 15.42 -9.84
CA GLN A 118 -6.21 14.28 -8.99
C GLN A 118 -6.21 14.70 -7.52
N ARG A 119 -7.08 14.08 -6.71
CA ARG A 119 -7.00 14.12 -5.25
C ARG A 119 -6.31 12.86 -4.77
N ILE A 120 -5.21 13.02 -4.06
CA ILE A 120 -4.33 11.93 -3.67
C ILE A 120 -4.24 11.88 -2.14
N PRO A 121 -4.43 10.71 -1.51
CA PRO A 121 -4.16 10.54 -0.09
C PRO A 121 -2.69 10.84 0.27
N LYS A 122 -2.45 11.44 1.43
CA LYS A 122 -1.08 11.65 1.92
C LYS A 122 -0.37 10.31 2.06
N GLY A 123 0.91 10.27 1.67
CA GLY A 123 1.70 9.04 1.63
C GLY A 123 1.49 8.17 0.38
N VAL A 124 0.60 8.55 -0.55
CA VAL A 124 0.43 7.88 -1.85
C VAL A 124 1.08 8.71 -2.96
N ASP A 125 1.86 8.05 -3.82
CA ASP A 125 2.41 8.66 -5.03
C ASP A 125 1.33 8.70 -6.13
N PRO A 126 1.21 9.80 -6.92
CA PRO A 126 0.23 9.91 -7.99
C PRO A 126 0.17 8.73 -8.95
N SER A 127 1.33 8.13 -9.24
CA SER A 127 1.44 6.99 -10.16
C SER A 127 0.84 5.70 -9.60
N PHE A 128 0.49 5.67 -8.32
CA PHE A 128 -0.04 4.53 -7.58
C PHE A 128 -1.40 4.82 -6.93
N ASN A 129 -2.04 5.92 -7.32
CA ASN A 129 -3.35 6.33 -6.82
C ASN A 129 -4.48 5.52 -7.48
N TYR A 130 -4.51 4.22 -7.19
CA TYR A 130 -5.54 3.26 -7.62
C TYR A 130 -5.72 2.18 -6.54
N PRO A 131 -6.90 1.52 -6.48
CA PRO A 131 -7.13 0.41 -5.55
C PRO A 131 -6.29 -0.81 -5.91
N PRO A 132 -6.00 -1.72 -4.96
CA PRO A 132 -5.27 -2.95 -5.25
C PRO A 132 -5.94 -3.75 -6.37
N GLY A 133 -5.19 -4.07 -7.43
CA GLY A 133 -5.69 -4.70 -8.66
C GLY A 133 -6.27 -3.74 -9.70
N GLY A 134 -6.44 -2.45 -9.37
CA GLY A 134 -6.98 -1.41 -10.26
C GLY A 134 -5.96 -0.81 -11.24
N ARG A 135 -4.68 -1.18 -11.16
CA ARG A 135 -3.60 -0.62 -11.97
C ARG A 135 -3.86 -0.68 -13.48
N LEU A 136 -4.41 -1.80 -13.96
CA LEU A 136 -4.68 -1.98 -15.40
C LEU A 136 -5.78 -1.05 -15.93
N ALA A 137 -6.63 -0.54 -15.05
CA ALA A 137 -7.67 0.42 -15.37
C ALA A 137 -7.20 1.89 -15.23
N ASN A 138 -5.97 2.12 -14.75
CA ASN A 138 -5.35 3.44 -14.61
C ASN A 138 -4.11 3.56 -15.54
N PRO A 139 -4.32 3.71 -16.87
CA PRO A 139 -3.26 3.69 -17.88
C PRO A 139 -2.37 4.94 -17.91
#